data_AF-A0A0Q7WWN7-F1
#
_entry.id   AF-A0A0Q7WWN7-F1
#
_cell.length_a   1.000
_cell.length_b   1.000
_cell.length_c   1.000
_cell.angle_alpha   90.00
_cell.angle_beta   90.00
_cell.angle_gamma   90.00
#
_symmetry.space_group_name_H-M   'P 1'
#
loop_
_entity.id
_entity.type
_entity.pdbx_description
1 polymer ?
#
loop_
_entity_poly.entity_id
_entity_poly.type
_entity_poly.pdbx_seq_one_letter_code
_entity_poly.pdbx_strand_id
1 'polypeptide(L)'
;MYRSHKGFTLIEVMVGLLIGMLGTLIVAQAFTNNEARKRATTSNADAQANGAIALYMLERDAKAAGWGMAAGSNSYSGCTTIYAYCDKNASCGGAAGALTNISFAPALIKDGGTKPDTLAIQYFADPNLGSSLPSGSTITTRKMLLPSAELDVANPAACSEGDLALVSQAGNCTVMKITEVQDVASKLQHNPGTSGEYNPPASFSNDNGWPKYPSGASVTCFKPATNGPIFRKVYSVNTATHDLERSDNSQNPAVTNELVMTDVVDLQAQYGVAPAGTQAINAWVNASDPGWDNPLPADWARIKAIRVALVTRSTQYERPVAGEGCKATTSLKSSWATIKTDNYPSDWGCYRYRVYETVIPLRNVIWGKI
;
A
#
# COMPACT_ATOMS: atom_id res chain seq x y z
N MET A 1 82.71 -45.23 3.86
CA MET A 1 81.87 -44.99 5.05
C MET A 1 80.42 -44.99 4.60
N TYR A 2 79.78 -46.16 4.50
CA TYR A 2 78.37 -46.26 4.09
C TYR A 2 77.48 -45.96 5.31
N ARG A 3 76.77 -44.84 5.28
CA ARG A 3 75.74 -44.53 6.28
C ARG A 3 74.59 -45.53 6.10
N SER A 4 74.32 -46.33 7.13
CA SER A 4 73.10 -47.13 7.22
C SER A 4 71.91 -46.17 7.31
N HIS A 5 71.10 -46.12 6.26
CA HIS A 5 69.80 -45.47 6.30
C HIS A 5 68.85 -46.36 7.09
N LYS A 6 68.42 -45.91 8.27
CA LYS A 6 67.34 -46.56 9.01
C LYS A 6 66.04 -46.32 8.23
N GLY A 7 65.43 -47.39 7.71
CA GLY A 7 64.10 -47.33 7.09
C GLY A 7 63.02 -47.03 8.12
N PHE A 8 61.91 -46.45 7.67
CA PHE A 8 60.75 -46.18 8.53
C PHE A 8 60.05 -47.48 8.94
N THR A 9 59.60 -47.54 10.19
CA THR A 9 58.79 -48.66 10.65
C THR A 9 57.35 -48.54 10.12
N LEU A 10 56.65 -49.67 9.94
CA LEU A 10 55.23 -49.68 9.53
C LEU A 10 54.37 -48.79 10.47
N ILE A 11 54.70 -48.80 11.76
CA ILE A 11 54.03 -47.99 12.80
C ILE A 11 54.25 -46.50 12.56
N GLU A 12 55.47 -46.03 12.23
CA GLU A 12 55.71 -44.62 11.91
C GLU A 12 54.92 -44.16 10.68
N VAL A 13 54.81 -45.00 9.64
CA VAL A 13 54.02 -44.68 8.45
C VAL A 13 52.53 -44.61 8.79
N MET A 14 52.02 -45.54 9.60
CA MET A 14 50.61 -45.53 10.04
C MET A 14 50.30 -44.31 10.92
N VAL A 15 51.21 -43.92 11.82
CA VAL A 15 51.05 -42.73 12.66
C VAL A 15 51.13 -41.46 11.83
N GLY A 16 52.07 -41.36 10.87
CA GLY A 16 52.19 -40.22 9.96
C GLY A 16 50.93 -40.03 9.09
N LEU A 17 50.39 -41.12 8.55
CA LEU A 17 49.12 -41.10 7.81
C LEU A 17 47.95 -40.69 8.70
N LEU A 18 47.89 -41.20 9.94
CA LEU A 18 46.83 -40.85 10.88
C LEU A 18 46.86 -39.36 11.23
N ILE A 19 48.02 -38.80 11.55
CA ILE A 19 48.17 -37.36 11.85
C ILE A 19 47.85 -36.51 10.61
N GLY A 20 48.29 -36.93 9.42
CA GLY A 20 47.97 -36.27 8.16
C GLY A 20 46.47 -36.20 7.90
N MET A 21 45.75 -37.32 8.07
CA MET A 21 44.29 -37.38 7.94
C MET A 21 43.58 -36.54 9.01
N LEU A 22 44.08 -36.52 10.24
CA LEU A 22 43.51 -35.68 11.30
C LEU A 22 43.68 -34.19 10.97
N GLY A 23 44.84 -33.81 10.45
CA GLY A 23 45.13 -32.45 10.01
C GLY A 23 44.22 -31.98 8.87
N THR A 24 44.03 -32.81 7.84
CA THR A 24 43.12 -32.46 6.73
C THR A 24 41.66 -32.36 7.18
N LEU A 25 41.21 -33.22 8.10
CA LEU A 25 39.87 -33.13 8.69
C LEU A 25 39.65 -31.83 9.45
N ILE A 26 40.62 -31.41 10.28
CA ILE A 26 40.54 -30.15 11.03
C ILE A 26 40.46 -28.95 10.08
N VAL A 27 41.30 -28.93 9.04
CA VAL A 27 41.31 -27.85 8.04
C VAL A 27 39.99 -27.82 7.26
N ALA A 28 39.49 -28.99 6.84
CA ALA A 28 38.21 -29.09 6.15
C ALA A 28 37.05 -28.59 7.02
N GLN A 29 37.02 -28.94 8.31
CA GLN A 29 36.01 -28.46 9.25
C GLN A 29 36.11 -26.93 9.48
N ALA A 30 37.32 -26.39 9.60
CA ALA A 30 37.51 -24.95 9.74
C ALA A 30 37.03 -24.20 8.48
N PHE A 31 37.34 -24.73 7.30
CA PHE A 31 36.90 -24.18 6.03
C PHE A 31 35.38 -24.21 5.86
N THR A 32 34.73 -25.34 6.15
CA THR A 32 33.26 -25.45 6.05
C THR A 32 32.55 -24.52 7.03
N ASN A 33 33.07 -24.39 8.25
CA ASN A 33 32.56 -23.43 9.23
C ASN A 33 32.74 -21.98 8.77
N ASN A 34 33.87 -21.64 8.16
CA ASN A 34 34.13 -20.30 7.64
C ASN A 34 33.20 -19.96 6.45
N GLU A 35 33.01 -20.89 5.51
CA GLU A 35 32.08 -20.71 4.40
C GLU A 35 30.63 -20.62 4.86
N ALA A 36 30.23 -21.41 5.87
CA ALA A 36 28.91 -21.28 6.49
C ALA A 36 28.71 -19.89 7.13
N ARG A 37 29.71 -19.40 7.88
CA ARG A 37 29.69 -18.04 8.46
C ARG A 37 29.62 -16.98 7.38
N LYS A 38 30.44 -17.08 6.33
CA LYS A 38 30.45 -16.15 5.19
C LYS A 38 29.08 -16.06 4.52
N ARG A 39 28.47 -17.19 4.17
CA ARG A 39 27.12 -17.23 3.58
C ARG A 39 26.06 -16.62 4.50
N ALA A 40 26.10 -16.96 5.79
CA ALA A 40 25.19 -16.37 6.77
C ALA A 40 25.38 -14.85 6.89
N THR A 41 26.63 -14.36 6.90
CA THR A 41 26.90 -12.92 6.98
C THR A 41 26.42 -12.17 5.74
N THR A 42 26.63 -12.72 4.54
CA THR A 42 26.19 -12.12 3.28
C THR A 42 24.66 -12.11 3.20
N SER A 43 24.01 -13.24 3.44
CA SER A 43 22.54 -13.33 3.41
C SER A 43 21.86 -12.42 4.44
N ASN A 44 22.49 -12.22 5.61
CA ASN A 44 22.03 -11.22 6.59
C ASN A 44 22.22 -9.77 6.12
N ALA A 45 23.26 -9.48 5.34
CA ALA A 45 23.47 -8.16 4.75
C ALA A 45 22.42 -7.90 3.65
N ASP A 46 22.11 -8.90 2.84
CA ASP A 46 21.08 -8.81 1.80
C ASP A 46 19.69 -8.57 2.44
N ALA A 47 19.33 -9.33 3.48
CA ALA A 47 18.07 -9.11 4.20
C ALA A 47 17.94 -7.71 4.83
N GLN A 48 19.08 -7.05 5.14
CA GLN A 48 19.11 -5.66 5.59
C GLN A 48 18.91 -4.66 4.47
N ALA A 49 19.60 -4.85 3.35
CA ALA A 49 19.43 -4.02 2.17
C ALA A 49 17.98 -4.09 1.67
N ASN A 50 17.43 -5.31 1.57
CA ASN A 50 16.06 -5.55 1.14
C ASN A 50 15.06 -4.84 2.06
N GLY A 51 15.19 -5.00 3.38
CA GLY A 51 14.31 -4.35 4.35
C GLY A 51 14.35 -2.82 4.27
N ALA A 52 15.55 -2.24 4.14
CA ALA A 52 15.72 -0.80 4.00
C ALA A 52 15.13 -0.25 2.69
N ILE A 53 15.36 -0.93 1.56
CA ILE A 53 14.82 -0.51 0.26
C ILE A 53 13.30 -0.64 0.23
N ALA A 54 12.76 -1.76 0.73
CA ALA A 54 11.32 -1.97 0.81
C ALA A 54 10.61 -0.87 1.63
N LEU A 55 11.14 -0.55 2.81
CA LEU A 55 10.62 0.55 3.63
C LEU A 55 10.75 1.90 2.94
N TYR A 56 11.88 2.18 2.27
CA TYR A 56 12.07 3.44 1.55
C TYR A 56 11.04 3.61 0.42
N MET A 57 10.78 2.56 -0.36
CA MET A 57 9.79 2.60 -1.44
C MET A 57 8.37 2.81 -0.90
N LEU A 58 8.01 2.09 0.16
CA LEU A 58 6.71 2.25 0.83
C LEU A 58 6.58 3.67 1.42
N GLU A 59 7.59 4.15 2.14
CA GLU A 59 7.60 5.49 2.74
C GLU A 59 7.50 6.60 1.69
N ARG A 60 8.22 6.48 0.57
CA ARG A 60 8.16 7.44 -0.54
C ARG A 60 6.75 7.57 -1.08
N ASP A 61 6.11 6.45 -1.37
CA ASP A 61 4.77 6.44 -1.96
C ASP A 61 3.71 6.85 -0.91
N ALA A 62 3.83 6.40 0.35
CA ALA A 62 2.90 6.75 1.43
C ALA A 62 2.96 8.23 1.84
N LYS A 63 4.12 8.91 1.71
CA LYS A 63 4.21 10.36 1.91
C LYS A 63 3.36 11.16 0.93
N ALA A 64 3.04 10.59 -0.23
CA ALA A 64 2.16 11.19 -1.23
C ALA A 64 0.68 10.84 -1.03
N ALA A 65 0.32 10.05 0.00
CA ALA A 65 -1.08 9.83 0.38
C ALA A 65 -1.84 11.15 0.47
N GLY A 66 -3.03 11.21 -0.13
CA GLY A 66 -3.85 12.43 -0.14
C GLY A 66 -3.41 13.48 -1.15
N TRP A 67 -2.49 13.18 -2.07
CA TRP A 67 -2.10 14.12 -3.11
C TRP A 67 -3.30 14.48 -3.99
N GLY A 68 -3.47 15.77 -4.28
CA GLY A 68 -4.64 16.29 -4.99
C GLY A 68 -5.96 16.26 -4.20
N MET A 69 -5.94 15.75 -2.97
CA MET A 69 -7.06 15.80 -2.03
C MET A 69 -6.80 17.01 -1.13
N ALA A 70 -7.24 18.20 -1.53
CA ALA A 70 -7.20 19.42 -0.69
C ALA A 70 -8.56 19.75 -0.05
N ALA A 71 -8.61 19.87 1.27
CA ALA A 71 -9.88 19.81 2.01
C ALA A 71 -10.53 21.16 2.30
N GLY A 72 -11.84 21.06 2.51
CA GLY A 72 -12.74 22.03 3.10
C GLY A 72 -13.99 21.29 3.59
N SER A 73 -14.75 21.89 4.51
CA SER A 73 -15.97 21.26 5.09
C SER A 73 -17.05 20.92 4.06
N ASN A 74 -16.98 21.50 2.86
CA ASN A 74 -17.87 21.24 1.73
C ASN A 74 -17.18 20.46 0.60
N SER A 75 -15.99 19.90 0.85
CA SER A 75 -15.20 19.12 -0.11
C SER A 75 -15.22 17.62 0.26
N TYR A 76 -14.22 16.84 -0.17
CA TYR A 76 -14.23 15.39 0.01
C TYR A 76 -14.23 14.94 1.48
N SER A 77 -13.63 15.66 2.42
CA SER A 77 -13.61 15.25 3.84
C SER A 77 -14.96 15.42 4.55
N GLY A 78 -15.93 16.04 3.86
CA GLY A 78 -17.33 16.05 4.27
C GLY A 78 -18.16 14.87 3.71
N CYS A 79 -17.60 13.99 2.88
CA CYS A 79 -18.36 12.97 2.15
C CYS A 79 -18.78 11.76 2.99
N THR A 80 -19.83 11.89 3.81
CA THR A 80 -20.40 10.78 4.59
C THR A 80 -21.08 9.73 3.72
N THR A 81 -21.58 10.11 2.54
CA THR A 81 -22.24 9.21 1.61
C THR A 81 -21.71 9.46 0.20
N ILE A 82 -21.12 8.43 -0.39
CA ILE A 82 -20.52 8.49 -1.73
C ILE A 82 -21.40 7.72 -2.71
N TYR A 83 -21.79 8.40 -3.78
CA TYR A 83 -22.52 7.87 -4.91
C TYR A 83 -21.58 7.77 -6.10
N ALA A 84 -21.37 6.58 -6.61
CA ALA A 84 -20.63 6.36 -7.84
C ALA A 84 -21.21 5.14 -8.56
N TYR A 85 -21.00 5.08 -9.86
CA TYR A 85 -21.54 4.04 -10.72
C TYR A 85 -20.45 3.53 -11.66
N CYS A 86 -20.63 2.34 -12.19
CA CYS A 86 -19.90 1.83 -13.33
C CYS A 86 -20.89 1.25 -14.33
N ASP A 87 -20.69 1.53 -15.62
CA ASP A 87 -21.58 1.12 -16.73
C ASP A 87 -21.17 -0.19 -17.41
N LYS A 88 -20.36 -1.02 -16.74
CA LYS A 88 -19.64 -2.21 -17.26
C LYS A 88 -18.35 -1.92 -18.02
N ASN A 89 -17.95 -0.66 -18.21
CA ASN A 89 -16.63 -0.38 -18.77
C ASN A 89 -15.53 -0.92 -17.86
N ALA A 90 -14.50 -1.57 -18.44
CA ALA A 90 -13.36 -2.07 -17.70
C ALA A 90 -12.70 -0.96 -16.85
N SER A 91 -12.62 0.26 -17.41
CA SER A 91 -12.01 1.44 -16.78
C SER A 91 -12.68 1.86 -15.46
N CYS A 92 -13.94 1.49 -15.22
CA CYS A 92 -14.63 1.74 -13.95
C CYS A 92 -14.78 0.50 -13.05
N GLY A 93 -14.23 -0.66 -13.46
CA GLY A 93 -14.28 -1.92 -12.73
C GLY A 93 -15.04 -3.05 -13.43
N GLY A 94 -15.60 -2.82 -14.62
CA GLY A 94 -16.16 -3.87 -15.49
C GLY A 94 -17.53 -4.43 -15.10
N ALA A 95 -18.09 -4.03 -13.95
CA ALA A 95 -19.41 -4.46 -13.49
C ALA A 95 -20.41 -3.31 -13.52
N ALA A 96 -21.61 -3.55 -14.07
CA ALA A 96 -22.68 -2.56 -14.03
C ALA A 96 -23.23 -2.42 -12.62
N GLY A 97 -23.36 -1.18 -12.14
CA GLY A 97 -24.07 -0.91 -10.90
C GLY A 97 -23.42 0.19 -10.06
N ALA A 98 -24.01 0.44 -8.90
CA ALA A 98 -23.40 1.33 -7.91
C ALA A 98 -22.09 0.72 -7.41
N LEU A 99 -21.04 1.54 -7.38
CA LEU A 99 -19.77 1.17 -6.78
C LEU A 99 -19.89 1.28 -5.26
N THR A 100 -19.78 0.14 -4.58
CA THR A 100 -19.83 0.07 -3.11
C THR A 100 -18.43 0.11 -2.52
N ASN A 101 -18.31 0.54 -1.26
CA ASN A 101 -17.04 0.61 -0.50
C ASN A 101 -15.97 1.53 -1.10
N ILE A 102 -16.38 2.62 -1.74
CA ILE A 102 -15.44 3.69 -2.09
C ILE A 102 -15.08 4.43 -0.80
N SER A 103 -13.78 4.56 -0.57
CA SER A 103 -13.22 5.38 0.50
C SER A 103 -12.26 6.39 -0.12
N PHE A 104 -12.41 7.65 0.28
CA PHE A 104 -11.47 8.73 -0.04
C PHE A 104 -10.52 8.99 1.14
N ALA A 105 -10.33 7.99 2.02
CA ALA A 105 -9.24 8.04 2.99
C ALA A 105 -7.89 8.12 2.23
N PRO A 106 -6.97 9.02 2.60
CA PRO A 106 -5.64 9.08 1.97
C PRO A 106 -4.83 7.79 2.09
N ALA A 107 -5.04 7.06 3.17
CA ALA A 107 -4.44 5.75 3.41
C ALA A 107 -5.48 4.83 4.03
N LEU A 108 -5.52 3.59 3.57
CA LEU A 108 -6.40 2.54 4.06
C LEU A 108 -5.56 1.30 4.36
N ILE A 109 -5.62 0.83 5.59
CA ILE A 109 -5.02 -0.41 6.06
C ILE A 109 -6.12 -1.46 6.10
N LYS A 110 -5.86 -2.61 5.49
CA LYS A 110 -6.69 -3.81 5.64
C LYS A 110 -5.94 -4.80 6.50
N ASP A 111 -6.49 -5.05 7.68
CA ASP A 111 -5.96 -6.00 8.67
C ASP A 111 -5.93 -7.43 8.10
N GLY A 112 -4.77 -8.07 8.19
CA GLY A 112 -4.56 -9.46 7.78
C GLY A 112 -4.89 -10.49 8.86
N GLY A 113 -5.30 -10.06 10.05
CA GLY A 113 -5.47 -10.89 11.23
C GLY A 113 -4.14 -11.50 11.68
N THR A 114 -3.92 -12.78 11.37
CA THR A 114 -2.64 -13.46 11.63
C THR A 114 -1.69 -13.41 10.42
N LYS A 115 -2.16 -12.88 9.29
CA LYS A 115 -1.40 -12.72 8.05
C LYS A 115 -0.94 -11.26 7.89
N PRO A 116 -0.06 -10.97 6.92
CA PRO A 116 0.36 -9.60 6.64
C PRO A 116 -0.81 -8.70 6.29
N ASP A 117 -0.77 -7.47 6.80
CA ASP A 117 -1.67 -6.39 6.44
C ASP A 117 -1.44 -5.94 5.00
N THR A 118 -2.46 -5.29 4.44
CA THR A 118 -2.37 -4.62 3.14
C THR A 118 -2.50 -3.12 3.34
N LEU A 119 -1.63 -2.35 2.69
CA LEU A 119 -1.64 -0.89 2.75
C LEU A 119 -2.04 -0.32 1.39
N ALA A 120 -3.18 0.34 1.32
CA ALA A 120 -3.59 1.13 0.18
C ALA A 120 -3.31 2.62 0.42
N ILE A 121 -2.61 3.25 -0.52
CA ILE A 121 -2.29 4.67 -0.56
C ILE A 121 -3.13 5.26 -1.68
N GLN A 122 -3.89 6.32 -1.39
CA GLN A 122 -4.90 6.87 -2.27
C GLN A 122 -4.65 8.35 -2.52
N TYR A 123 -4.94 8.80 -3.74
CA TYR A 123 -4.77 10.20 -4.17
C TYR A 123 -5.70 10.50 -5.37
N PHE A 124 -6.06 11.76 -5.58
CA PHE A 124 -6.89 12.20 -6.72
C PHE A 124 -6.06 12.51 -7.97
N ALA A 125 -4.77 12.76 -7.80
CA ALA A 125 -3.83 13.04 -8.87
C ALA A 125 -2.59 12.17 -8.67
N ASP A 126 -2.13 11.48 -9.71
CA ASP A 126 -0.88 10.72 -9.62
C ASP A 126 0.33 11.68 -9.65
N PRO A 127 1.15 11.71 -8.59
CA PRO A 127 2.32 12.58 -8.52
C PRO A 127 3.40 12.21 -9.56
N ASN A 128 3.40 10.98 -10.08
CA ASN A 128 4.36 10.52 -11.08
C ASN A 128 3.95 10.86 -12.51
N LEU A 129 2.66 11.08 -12.76
CA LEU A 129 2.13 11.41 -14.09
C LEU A 129 2.12 12.92 -14.37
N GLY A 130 2.67 13.74 -13.46
CA GLY A 130 2.62 15.19 -13.59
C GLY A 130 1.20 15.75 -13.65
N SER A 131 0.20 14.96 -13.24
CA SER A 131 -1.17 15.46 -13.12
C SER A 131 -1.16 16.57 -12.09
N SER A 132 -1.44 17.79 -12.54
CA SER A 132 -1.55 18.94 -11.64
C SER A 132 -2.53 18.63 -10.52
N LEU A 133 -2.29 19.19 -9.33
CA LEU A 133 -3.32 19.37 -8.28
C LEU A 133 -4.67 19.70 -8.95
N PRO A 134 -5.82 19.22 -8.41
CA PRO A 134 -7.04 18.91 -9.18
C PRO A 134 -7.28 19.84 -10.38
N SER A 135 -7.63 19.28 -11.55
CA SER A 135 -7.83 19.98 -12.83
C SER A 135 -8.47 21.36 -12.66
N GLY A 136 -9.41 21.47 -11.72
CA GLY A 136 -9.86 22.70 -11.11
C GLY A 136 -10.95 22.45 -10.09
N SER A 137 -11.43 23.53 -9.47
CA SER A 137 -12.65 23.50 -8.65
C SER A 137 -13.59 24.64 -9.03
N THR A 138 -14.88 24.38 -8.89
CA THR A 138 -15.95 25.32 -9.19
C THR A 138 -17.13 25.07 -8.26
N ILE A 139 -18.19 25.85 -8.38
CA ILE A 139 -19.41 25.68 -7.58
C ILE A 139 -20.63 25.66 -8.49
N THR A 140 -21.68 24.96 -8.06
CA THR A 140 -22.96 24.99 -8.76
C THR A 140 -23.66 26.34 -8.58
N THR A 141 -24.17 26.92 -9.65
CA THR A 141 -24.89 28.21 -9.62
C THR A 141 -26.40 28.04 -9.56
N ARG A 142 -26.90 26.85 -9.94
CA ARG A 142 -28.32 26.50 -9.89
C ARG A 142 -28.53 25.12 -9.29
N LYS A 143 -29.75 24.90 -8.83
CA LYS A 143 -30.19 23.60 -8.31
C LYS A 143 -30.46 22.64 -9.47
N MET A 144 -29.96 21.42 -9.36
CA MET A 144 -30.30 20.33 -10.27
C MET A 144 -31.80 19.96 -10.15
N LEU A 145 -32.49 19.87 -11.28
CA LEU A 145 -33.90 19.43 -11.33
C LEU A 145 -34.03 17.91 -11.13
N LEU A 146 -33.09 17.16 -11.70
CA LEU A 146 -32.94 15.71 -11.61
C LEU A 146 -31.47 15.38 -11.32
N PRO A 147 -31.14 14.22 -10.71
CA PRO A 147 -29.76 13.84 -10.45
C PRO A 147 -28.93 13.66 -11.75
N SER A 148 -29.60 13.38 -12.87
CA SER A 148 -28.98 13.28 -14.21
C SER A 148 -28.96 14.61 -14.99
N ALA A 149 -29.41 15.73 -14.39
CA ALA A 149 -29.41 17.03 -15.07
C ALA A 149 -27.99 17.58 -15.16
N GLU A 150 -27.70 18.36 -16.20
CA GLU A 150 -26.42 19.09 -16.34
C GLU A 150 -26.12 19.94 -15.09
N LEU A 151 -24.84 20.13 -14.79
CA LEU A 151 -24.40 21.00 -13.71
C LEU A 151 -24.23 22.42 -14.23
N ASP A 152 -25.10 23.34 -13.84
CA ASP A 152 -24.83 24.78 -14.01
C ASP A 152 -23.74 25.20 -13.01
N VAL A 153 -22.60 25.67 -13.49
CA VAL A 153 -21.42 25.99 -12.66
C VAL A 153 -20.94 27.43 -12.85
N ALA A 154 -20.17 27.95 -11.89
CA ALA A 154 -19.66 29.32 -11.96
C ALA A 154 -18.50 29.48 -12.94
N ASN A 155 -17.69 28.44 -13.08
CA ASN A 155 -16.55 28.37 -13.98
C ASN A 155 -16.44 26.94 -14.57
N PRO A 156 -16.90 26.71 -15.82
CA PRO A 156 -16.82 25.40 -16.48
C PRO A 156 -15.39 25.02 -16.86
N ALA A 157 -14.51 25.98 -17.14
CA ALA A 157 -13.10 25.76 -17.49
C ALA A 157 -12.25 25.15 -16.35
N ALA A 158 -12.83 24.98 -15.15
CA ALA A 158 -12.24 24.21 -14.07
C ALA A 158 -12.21 22.70 -14.34
N CYS A 159 -12.92 22.22 -15.37
CA CYS A 159 -12.99 20.82 -15.74
C CYS A 159 -12.65 20.66 -17.22
N SER A 160 -12.17 19.49 -17.60
CA SER A 160 -11.99 19.11 -19.01
C SER A 160 -12.89 17.92 -19.36
N GLU A 161 -13.20 17.75 -20.64
CA GLU A 161 -13.87 16.55 -21.11
C GLU A 161 -13.07 15.31 -20.74
N GLY A 162 -13.77 14.28 -20.25
CA GLY A 162 -13.19 13.04 -19.78
C GLY A 162 -12.68 13.06 -18.33
N ASP A 163 -12.59 14.22 -17.68
CA ASP A 163 -12.27 14.29 -16.25
C ASP A 163 -13.41 13.70 -15.40
N LEU A 164 -13.07 13.20 -14.21
CA LEU A 164 -14.05 12.92 -13.17
C LEU A 164 -14.28 14.18 -12.34
N ALA A 165 -15.52 14.39 -11.93
CA ALA A 165 -15.95 15.43 -11.03
C ALA A 165 -16.50 14.79 -9.75
N LEU A 166 -16.00 15.24 -8.60
CA LEU A 166 -16.65 15.00 -7.31
C LEU A 166 -17.52 16.21 -6.99
N VAL A 167 -18.83 16.01 -7.03
CA VAL A 167 -19.81 17.01 -6.58
C VAL A 167 -20.12 16.74 -5.12
N SER A 168 -19.98 17.71 -4.22
CA SER A 168 -20.15 17.50 -2.79
C SER A 168 -20.95 18.62 -2.11
N GLN A 169 -21.91 18.23 -1.27
CA GLN A 169 -22.62 19.15 -0.38
C GLN A 169 -23.32 18.40 0.75
N ALA A 170 -23.20 18.91 1.98
CA ALA A 170 -23.94 18.44 3.16
C ALA A 170 -23.87 16.91 3.38
N GLY A 171 -22.69 16.30 3.26
CA GLY A 171 -22.51 14.86 3.46
C GLY A 171 -22.60 14.02 2.19
N ASN A 172 -23.37 14.47 1.20
CA ASN A 172 -23.58 13.73 -0.04
C ASN A 172 -22.51 14.11 -1.07
N CYS A 173 -21.92 13.08 -1.67
CA CYS A 173 -20.91 13.23 -2.68
C CYS A 173 -21.14 12.31 -3.86
N THR A 174 -21.04 12.82 -5.08
CA THR A 174 -21.26 12.04 -6.30
C THR A 174 -20.06 12.14 -7.21
N VAL A 175 -19.54 10.98 -7.64
CA VAL A 175 -18.54 10.91 -8.70
C VAL A 175 -19.28 10.87 -10.03
N MET A 176 -19.01 11.83 -10.89
CA MET A 176 -19.57 11.97 -12.22
C MET A 176 -18.43 12.06 -13.23
N LYS A 177 -18.59 11.50 -14.42
CA LYS A 177 -17.64 11.74 -15.53
C LYS A 177 -18.14 12.88 -16.39
N ILE A 178 -17.29 13.87 -16.63
CA ILE A 178 -17.61 15.01 -17.49
C ILE A 178 -17.55 14.55 -18.95
N THR A 179 -18.69 14.58 -19.64
CA THR A 179 -18.80 14.17 -21.04
C THR A 179 -18.64 15.33 -22.01
N GLU A 180 -18.97 16.55 -21.58
CA GLU A 180 -18.85 17.77 -22.39
C GLU A 180 -18.71 18.99 -21.45
N VAL A 181 -17.88 19.96 -21.85
CA VAL A 181 -17.74 21.25 -21.17
C VAL A 181 -18.35 22.35 -22.04
N GLN A 182 -19.43 22.97 -21.58
CA GLN A 182 -20.11 24.04 -22.31
C GLN A 182 -19.72 25.41 -21.73
N ASP A 183 -18.61 25.97 -22.20
CA ASP A 183 -18.05 27.21 -21.65
C ASP A 183 -19.02 28.39 -21.69
N VAL A 184 -19.65 28.63 -22.84
CA VAL A 184 -20.57 29.76 -23.03
C VAL A 184 -21.84 29.62 -22.20
N ALA A 185 -22.37 28.40 -22.07
CA ALA A 185 -23.55 28.13 -21.27
C ALA A 185 -23.24 28.03 -19.77
N SER A 186 -21.96 27.96 -19.39
CA SER A 186 -21.50 27.72 -18.02
C SER A 186 -22.02 26.41 -17.42
N LYS A 187 -21.93 25.34 -18.21
CA LYS A 187 -22.45 24.02 -17.83
C LYS A 187 -21.43 22.90 -18.01
N LEU A 188 -21.56 21.87 -17.18
CA LEU A 188 -20.87 20.59 -17.34
C LEU A 188 -21.90 19.49 -17.58
N GLN A 189 -21.71 18.74 -18.66
CA GLN A 189 -22.53 17.56 -18.95
C GLN A 189 -21.91 16.30 -18.35
N HIS A 190 -22.77 15.36 -17.95
CA HIS A 190 -22.40 14.04 -17.45
C HIS A 190 -23.36 12.96 -17.97
N ASN A 191 -23.46 12.84 -19.29
CA ASN A 191 -24.37 11.87 -19.90
C ASN A 191 -23.90 10.42 -19.67
N PRO A 192 -24.82 9.45 -19.53
CA PRO A 192 -24.45 8.03 -19.48
C PRO A 192 -23.99 7.52 -20.86
N GLY A 193 -23.27 6.40 -20.88
CA GLY A 193 -22.84 5.70 -22.09
C GLY A 193 -21.32 5.69 -22.25
N THR A 194 -20.85 5.43 -23.47
CA THR A 194 -19.45 5.07 -23.77
C THR A 194 -18.39 6.05 -23.24
N SER A 195 -18.70 7.35 -23.21
CA SER A 195 -17.79 8.40 -22.70
C SER A 195 -18.07 8.83 -21.26
N GLY A 196 -19.07 8.23 -20.63
CA GLY A 196 -19.60 8.57 -19.31
C GLY A 196 -19.70 7.34 -18.43
N GLU A 197 -18.65 6.52 -18.35
CA GLU A 197 -18.70 5.22 -17.69
C GLU A 197 -19.00 5.27 -16.18
N TYR A 198 -18.84 6.44 -15.55
CA TYR A 198 -19.23 6.69 -14.16
C TYR A 198 -20.64 7.28 -14.00
N ASN A 199 -21.34 7.53 -15.10
CA ASN A 199 -22.64 8.17 -15.11
C ASN A 199 -23.75 7.12 -15.25
N PRO A 200 -24.59 6.92 -14.23
CA PRO A 200 -25.71 5.99 -14.32
C PRO A 200 -26.79 6.45 -15.32
N PRO A 201 -27.61 5.53 -15.85
CA PRO A 201 -28.85 5.89 -16.52
C PRO A 201 -29.74 6.76 -15.61
N ALA A 202 -30.51 7.68 -16.21
CA ALA A 202 -31.37 8.59 -15.45
C ALA A 202 -32.37 7.85 -14.55
N SER A 203 -32.96 6.75 -15.02
CA SER A 203 -33.86 5.90 -14.22
C SER A 203 -33.18 5.38 -12.96
N PHE A 204 -31.97 4.82 -13.09
CA PHE A 204 -31.21 4.31 -11.95
C PHE A 204 -30.98 5.38 -10.88
N SER A 205 -30.56 6.58 -11.30
CA SER A 205 -30.28 7.69 -10.38
C SER A 205 -31.53 8.14 -9.62
N ASN A 206 -32.66 8.21 -10.32
CA ASN A 206 -33.95 8.61 -9.74
C ASN A 206 -34.49 7.54 -8.78
N ASP A 207 -34.47 6.28 -9.18
CA ASP A 207 -35.02 5.16 -8.41
C ASP A 207 -34.19 4.87 -7.14
N ASN A 208 -32.89 5.18 -7.16
CA ASN A 208 -31.97 4.96 -6.04
C ASN A 208 -31.69 6.23 -5.22
N GLY A 209 -32.49 7.28 -5.40
CA GLY A 209 -32.44 8.47 -4.54
C GLY A 209 -31.12 9.24 -4.59
N TRP A 210 -30.47 9.30 -5.76
CA TRP A 210 -29.24 10.08 -5.92
C TRP A 210 -29.49 11.58 -5.66
N PRO A 211 -28.50 12.30 -5.12
CA PRO A 211 -28.68 13.67 -4.69
C PRO A 211 -28.95 14.63 -5.86
N LYS A 212 -29.77 15.64 -5.58
CA LYS A 212 -29.96 16.81 -6.44
C LYS A 212 -29.24 17.98 -5.79
N TYR A 213 -28.07 18.34 -6.29
CA TYR A 213 -27.26 19.37 -5.68
C TYR A 213 -27.91 20.76 -5.86
N PRO A 214 -28.17 21.51 -4.78
CA PRO A 214 -28.59 22.91 -4.88
C PRO A 214 -27.42 23.80 -5.34
N SER A 215 -27.67 25.10 -5.47
CA SER A 215 -26.59 26.07 -5.70
C SER A 215 -25.63 26.10 -4.51
N GLY A 216 -24.34 26.30 -4.81
CA GLY A 216 -23.25 26.35 -3.83
C GLY A 216 -22.64 24.99 -3.50
N ALA A 217 -23.02 23.91 -4.20
CA ALA A 217 -22.32 22.63 -4.10
C ALA A 217 -20.91 22.77 -4.69
N SER A 218 -19.93 22.14 -4.03
CA SER A 218 -18.56 22.11 -4.53
C SER A 218 -18.46 21.12 -5.68
N VAL A 219 -17.73 21.47 -6.74
CA VAL A 219 -17.42 20.58 -7.86
C VAL A 219 -15.90 20.58 -8.02
N THR A 220 -15.26 19.44 -7.74
CA THR A 220 -13.81 19.28 -7.88
C THR A 220 -13.51 18.30 -8.99
N CYS A 221 -12.79 18.73 -10.02
CA CYS A 221 -12.47 17.92 -11.19
C CYS A 221 -11.04 17.38 -11.11
N PHE A 222 -10.86 16.13 -11.53
CA PHE A 222 -9.60 15.42 -11.49
C PHE A 222 -9.55 14.33 -12.57
N LYS A 223 -8.34 13.86 -12.89
CA LYS A 223 -8.14 12.87 -13.94
C LYS A 223 -8.64 11.49 -13.50
N PRO A 224 -9.34 10.73 -14.36
CA PRO A 224 -9.74 9.37 -14.04
C PRO A 224 -8.50 8.49 -13.85
N ALA A 225 -8.57 7.58 -12.89
CA ALA A 225 -7.65 6.46 -12.80
C ALA A 225 -8.20 5.27 -13.60
N THR A 226 -7.35 4.27 -13.87
CA THR A 226 -7.82 3.02 -14.49
C THR A 226 -8.54 2.19 -13.42
N ASN A 227 -9.56 1.42 -13.79
CA ASN A 227 -10.30 0.49 -12.90
C ASN A 227 -10.78 1.09 -11.56
N GLY A 228 -11.08 2.39 -11.48
CA GLY A 228 -11.52 3.00 -10.22
C GLY A 228 -11.60 4.53 -10.25
N PRO A 229 -12.44 5.12 -9.39
CA PRO A 229 -12.71 6.56 -9.40
C PRO A 229 -11.57 7.41 -8.82
N ILE A 230 -10.49 6.79 -8.34
CA ILE A 230 -9.33 7.46 -7.74
C ILE A 230 -8.08 6.64 -8.02
N PHE A 231 -6.92 7.28 -7.95
CA PHE A 231 -5.67 6.56 -8.00
C PHE A 231 -5.39 5.87 -6.66
N ARG A 232 -4.86 4.66 -6.75
CA ARG A 232 -4.54 3.81 -5.62
C ARG A 232 -3.29 3.00 -5.91
N LYS A 233 -2.36 3.01 -4.95
CA LYS A 233 -1.22 2.09 -4.86
C LYS A 233 -1.42 1.17 -3.67
N VAL A 234 -1.32 -0.12 -3.88
CA VAL A 234 -1.54 -1.15 -2.86
C VAL A 234 -0.26 -1.92 -2.67
N TYR A 235 0.23 -1.97 -1.42
CA TYR A 235 1.33 -2.81 -0.99
C TYR A 235 0.78 -4.02 -0.24
N SER A 236 1.21 -5.22 -0.63
CA SER A 236 0.83 -6.48 0.00
C SER A 236 1.99 -7.46 -0.04
N VAL A 237 2.06 -8.34 0.95
CA VAL A 237 3.05 -9.43 0.96
C VAL A 237 2.43 -10.69 0.36
N ASN A 238 3.06 -11.23 -0.68
CA ASN A 238 2.77 -12.54 -1.20
C ASN A 238 3.37 -13.60 -0.28
N THR A 239 2.55 -14.23 0.55
CA THR A 239 3.02 -15.20 1.56
C THR A 239 3.55 -16.50 0.95
N ALA A 240 3.29 -16.79 -0.32
CA ALA A 240 3.81 -17.98 -0.98
C ALA A 240 5.26 -17.77 -1.45
N THR A 241 5.57 -16.61 -2.02
CA THR A 241 6.91 -16.28 -2.53
C THR A 241 7.76 -15.49 -1.54
N HIS A 242 7.15 -14.89 -0.52
CA HIS A 242 7.75 -13.91 0.40
C HIS A 242 8.21 -12.63 -0.32
N ASP A 243 7.39 -12.16 -1.25
CA ASP A 243 7.64 -10.93 -1.98
C ASP A 243 6.73 -9.81 -1.48
N LEU A 244 7.30 -8.63 -1.26
CA LEU A 244 6.52 -7.41 -1.19
C LEU A 244 6.16 -7.01 -2.61
N GLU A 245 4.86 -6.98 -2.88
CA GLU A 245 4.31 -6.65 -4.19
C GLU A 245 3.56 -5.32 -4.11
N ARG A 246 3.56 -4.60 -5.24
CA ARG A 246 2.78 -3.39 -5.45
C ARG A 246 1.80 -3.59 -6.60
N SER A 247 0.56 -3.17 -6.40
CA SER A 247 -0.39 -2.99 -7.50
C SER A 247 -0.81 -1.53 -7.57
N ASP A 248 -0.98 -0.98 -8.77
CA ASP A 248 -1.48 0.38 -8.96
C ASP A 248 -2.36 0.51 -10.18
N ASN A 249 -3.17 1.56 -10.20
CA ASN A 249 -4.12 1.81 -11.27
C ASN A 249 -3.82 3.10 -12.05
N SER A 250 -2.55 3.50 -12.08
CA SER A 250 -2.08 4.72 -12.75
C SER A 250 -1.97 4.57 -14.28
N GLN A 251 -1.89 3.34 -14.78
CA GLN A 251 -1.70 3.03 -16.20
C GLN A 251 -2.82 2.12 -16.73
N ASN A 252 -2.92 2.03 -18.07
CA ASN A 252 -3.78 1.08 -18.76
C ASN A 252 -2.91 0.16 -19.66
N PRO A 253 -2.79 -1.16 -19.37
CA PRO A 253 -3.44 -1.85 -18.26
C PRO A 253 -2.87 -1.43 -16.89
N ALA A 254 -3.68 -1.59 -15.84
CA ALA A 254 -3.26 -1.35 -14.47
C ALA A 254 -2.09 -2.26 -14.07
N VAL A 255 -1.18 -1.76 -13.25
CA VAL A 255 -0.04 -2.52 -12.73
C VAL A 255 -0.54 -3.48 -11.65
N THR A 256 -0.21 -4.75 -11.79
CA THR A 256 -0.60 -5.80 -10.83
C THR A 256 0.62 -6.59 -10.38
N ASN A 257 0.70 -6.84 -9.07
CA ASN A 257 1.72 -7.68 -8.42
C ASN A 257 3.17 -7.38 -8.86
N GLU A 258 3.52 -6.11 -9.02
CA GLU A 258 4.89 -5.69 -9.31
C GLU A 258 5.79 -5.99 -8.12
N LEU A 259 6.88 -6.71 -8.35
CA LEU A 259 7.87 -7.00 -7.31
C LEU A 259 8.52 -5.69 -6.81
N VAL A 260 8.30 -5.37 -5.54
CA VAL A 260 8.99 -4.28 -4.85
C VAL A 260 10.27 -4.80 -4.23
N MET A 261 10.18 -5.92 -3.52
CA MET A 261 11.31 -6.52 -2.82
C MET A 261 11.07 -7.99 -2.47
N THR A 262 12.13 -8.81 -2.53
CA THR A 262 12.09 -10.22 -2.13
C THR A 262 12.41 -10.38 -0.63
N ASP A 263 12.07 -11.57 -0.12
CA ASP A 263 12.31 -11.99 1.26
C ASP A 263 11.66 -11.10 2.32
N VAL A 264 10.53 -10.50 1.96
CA VAL A 264 9.61 -9.82 2.88
C VAL A 264 8.51 -10.80 3.25
N VAL A 265 8.43 -11.15 4.53
CA VAL A 265 7.53 -12.21 5.01
C VAL A 265 6.29 -11.66 5.70
N ASP A 266 6.35 -10.42 6.18
CA ASP A 266 5.26 -9.80 6.91
C ASP A 266 5.30 -8.27 6.80
N LEU A 267 4.12 -7.68 6.87
CA LEU A 267 3.85 -6.26 6.87
C LEU A 267 2.73 -6.05 7.88
N GLN A 268 2.97 -5.24 8.90
CA GLN A 268 1.96 -4.85 9.89
C GLN A 268 1.85 -3.33 9.87
N ALA A 269 0.64 -2.78 9.99
CA ALA A 269 0.41 -1.34 9.93
C ALA A 269 -0.64 -0.86 10.94
N GLN A 270 -0.44 0.35 11.45
CA GLN A 270 -1.42 1.03 12.31
C GLN A 270 -1.55 2.51 11.95
N TYR A 271 -2.73 3.07 12.21
CA TYR A 271 -2.97 4.50 12.06
C TYR A 271 -2.46 5.25 13.29
N GLY A 272 -1.74 6.34 13.05
CA GLY A 272 -1.39 7.34 14.06
C GLY A 272 -2.45 8.44 14.05
N VAL A 273 -3.28 8.47 15.09
CA VAL A 273 -4.47 9.30 15.14
C VAL A 273 -4.32 10.45 16.13
N ALA A 274 -4.82 11.61 15.75
CA ALA A 274 -4.90 12.80 16.59
C ALA A 274 -6.34 13.03 17.08
N PRO A 275 -6.53 13.71 18.22
CA PRO A 275 -7.82 14.27 18.59
C PRO A 275 -8.36 15.21 17.50
N ALA A 276 -9.68 15.27 17.35
CA ALA A 276 -10.33 16.13 16.37
C ALA A 276 -9.84 17.59 16.49
N GLY A 277 -9.52 18.21 15.36
CA GLY A 277 -9.02 19.59 15.31
C GLY A 277 -7.54 19.78 15.70
N THR A 278 -6.82 18.71 16.04
CA THR A 278 -5.40 18.77 16.42
C THR A 278 -4.50 18.04 15.43
N GLN A 279 -3.19 18.21 15.56
CA GLN A 279 -2.18 17.57 14.70
C GLN A 279 -1.27 16.59 15.45
N ALA A 280 -1.31 16.61 16.79
CA ALA A 280 -0.48 15.75 17.62
C ALA A 280 -1.13 14.37 17.74
N ILE A 281 -0.42 13.33 17.29
CA ILE A 281 -0.83 11.94 17.45
C ILE A 281 -0.86 11.63 18.96
N ASN A 282 -2.00 11.11 19.43
CA ASN A 282 -2.16 10.70 20.83
C ASN A 282 -2.43 9.19 20.97
N ALA A 283 -2.75 8.50 19.88
CA ALA A 283 -3.00 7.07 19.89
C ALA A 283 -2.56 6.40 18.59
N TRP A 284 -2.28 5.11 18.70
CA TRP A 284 -2.07 4.20 17.58
C TRP A 284 -3.17 3.16 17.60
N VAL A 285 -3.89 2.99 16.49
CA VAL A 285 -5.07 2.13 16.39
C VAL A 285 -4.90 1.13 15.27
N ASN A 286 -5.40 -0.09 15.47
CA ASN A 286 -5.41 -1.12 14.44
C ASN A 286 -6.57 -0.88 13.46
N ALA A 287 -6.42 -1.33 12.22
CA ALA A 287 -7.54 -1.38 11.29
C ALA A 287 -8.62 -2.39 11.73
N SER A 288 -8.27 -3.38 12.56
CA SER A 288 -9.22 -4.30 13.18
C SER A 288 -10.02 -3.70 14.35
N ASP A 289 -9.64 -2.52 14.86
CA ASP A 289 -10.40 -1.84 15.90
C ASP A 289 -11.73 -1.30 15.33
N PRO A 290 -12.84 -1.30 16.10
CA PRO A 290 -14.14 -0.86 15.60
C PRO A 290 -14.11 0.55 14.99
N GLY A 291 -14.51 0.67 13.72
CA GLY A 291 -14.58 1.93 12.97
C GLY A 291 -13.28 2.33 12.24
N TRP A 292 -12.22 1.51 12.31
CA TRP A 292 -10.94 1.78 11.64
C TRP A 292 -10.66 0.88 10.43
N ASP A 293 -11.49 -0.11 10.17
CA ASP A 293 -11.44 -0.99 9.00
C ASP A 293 -11.83 -0.25 7.70
N ASN A 294 -12.73 0.73 7.84
CA ASN A 294 -13.02 1.73 6.82
C ASN A 294 -13.31 3.08 7.52
N PRO A 295 -12.27 3.86 7.86
CA PRO A 295 -12.43 5.11 8.60
C PRO A 295 -13.43 6.04 7.92
N LEU A 296 -14.26 6.72 8.73
CA LEU A 296 -15.24 7.68 8.21
C LEU A 296 -14.56 9.01 7.86
N PRO A 297 -15.22 9.89 7.09
CA PRO A 297 -14.63 11.17 6.68
C PRO A 297 -14.11 12.04 7.82
N ALA A 298 -14.79 12.03 8.97
CA ALA A 298 -14.35 12.72 10.18
C ALA A 298 -13.02 12.17 10.74
N ASP A 299 -12.71 10.90 10.46
CA ASP A 299 -11.49 10.23 10.90
C ASP A 299 -10.34 10.39 9.91
N TRP A 300 -10.60 10.63 8.63
CA TRP A 300 -9.52 10.89 7.64
C TRP A 300 -8.64 12.05 8.08
N ALA A 301 -9.27 13.12 8.57
CA ALA A 301 -8.58 14.27 9.10
C ALA A 301 -7.80 13.99 10.38
N ARG A 302 -8.12 12.91 11.10
CA ARG A 302 -7.45 12.51 12.34
C ARG A 302 -6.23 11.62 12.08
N ILE A 303 -6.14 10.95 10.94
CA ILE A 303 -5.02 10.06 10.58
C ILE A 303 -3.83 10.90 10.13
N LYS A 304 -2.87 11.17 11.03
CA LYS A 304 -1.71 12.03 10.75
C LYS A 304 -0.49 11.27 10.28
N ALA A 305 -0.40 9.99 10.61
CA ALA A 305 0.68 9.11 10.19
C ALA A 305 0.16 7.68 10.05
N ILE A 306 0.95 6.86 9.37
CA ILE A 306 0.90 5.40 9.51
C ILE A 306 2.21 4.95 10.11
N ARG A 307 2.20 3.95 10.98
CA ARG A 307 3.42 3.23 11.35
C ARG A 307 3.37 1.85 10.73
N VAL A 308 4.51 1.41 10.22
CA VAL A 308 4.64 0.12 9.55
C VAL A 308 5.78 -0.67 10.16
N ALA A 309 5.58 -1.98 10.30
CA ALA A 309 6.58 -2.95 10.70
C ALA A 309 6.72 -3.97 9.57
N LEU A 310 7.90 -4.03 8.98
CA LEU A 310 8.22 -4.95 7.89
C LEU A 310 9.14 -6.04 8.42
N VAL A 311 8.82 -7.29 8.14
CA VAL A 311 9.67 -8.42 8.52
C VAL A 311 10.37 -8.94 7.28
N THR A 312 11.70 -8.98 7.32
CA THR A 312 12.51 -9.65 6.29
C THR A 312 13.17 -10.91 6.83
N ARG A 313 13.48 -11.82 5.90
CA ARG A 313 14.14 -13.10 6.18
C ARG A 313 15.45 -13.20 5.41
N SER A 314 16.47 -13.83 5.99
CA SER A 314 17.66 -14.26 5.27
C SER A 314 17.34 -15.45 4.35
N THR A 315 17.88 -15.47 3.14
CA THR A 315 17.82 -16.63 2.23
C THR A 315 18.62 -17.84 2.73
N GLN A 316 19.58 -17.65 3.64
CA GLN A 316 20.44 -18.71 4.15
C GLN A 316 19.74 -19.55 5.22
N TYR A 317 19.54 -20.84 4.94
CA TYR A 317 19.13 -21.84 5.92
C TYR A 317 20.28 -22.19 6.88
N GLU A 318 20.05 -22.10 8.18
CA GLU A 318 20.98 -22.51 9.25
C GLU A 318 20.52 -23.85 9.82
N ARG A 319 21.20 -24.92 9.38
CA ARG A 319 20.90 -26.28 9.83
C ARG A 319 21.16 -26.41 11.35
N PRO A 320 20.19 -26.94 12.12
CA PRO A 320 20.40 -27.20 13.54
C PRO A 320 21.39 -28.36 13.74
N VAL A 321 21.97 -28.42 14.95
CA VAL A 321 22.75 -29.59 15.38
C VAL A 321 21.83 -30.81 15.38
N ALA A 322 22.35 -31.98 15.02
CA ALA A 322 21.56 -33.21 15.00
C ALA A 322 20.92 -33.47 16.38
N GLY A 323 19.60 -33.65 16.40
CA GLY A 323 18.82 -33.84 17.63
C GLY A 323 18.39 -32.54 18.32
N GLU A 324 18.76 -31.37 17.81
CA GLU A 324 18.32 -30.07 18.31
C GLU A 324 17.30 -29.40 17.36
N GLY A 325 16.49 -28.49 17.90
CA GLY A 325 15.64 -27.59 17.11
C GLY A 325 16.41 -26.42 16.51
N CYS A 326 15.78 -25.72 15.56
CA CYS A 326 16.39 -24.54 14.95
C CYS A 326 16.51 -23.35 15.91
N LYS A 327 17.64 -22.65 15.84
CA LYS A 327 18.03 -21.59 16.77
C LYS A 327 18.47 -20.29 16.07
N ALA A 328 18.29 -20.18 14.76
CA ALA A 328 18.70 -18.99 14.00
C ALA A 328 17.88 -17.76 14.41
N THR A 329 16.57 -17.95 14.57
CA THR A 329 15.68 -16.99 15.22
C THR A 329 14.86 -17.70 16.29
N THR A 330 15.01 -17.26 17.54
CA THR A 330 14.28 -17.83 18.69
C THR A 330 13.11 -16.95 19.14
N SER A 331 13.13 -15.66 18.81
CA SER A 331 12.01 -14.75 19.01
C SER A 331 12.05 -13.64 17.97
N LEU A 332 10.90 -13.34 17.38
CA LEU A 332 10.72 -12.17 16.54
C LEU A 332 9.97 -11.12 17.37
N LYS A 333 10.62 -9.98 17.66
CA LYS A 333 10.06 -8.93 18.50
C LYS A 333 9.91 -7.65 17.68
N SER A 334 8.75 -7.02 17.83
CA SER A 334 8.47 -5.66 17.39
C SER A 334 8.23 -4.79 18.63
N SER A 335 8.49 -3.48 18.52
CA SER A 335 8.17 -2.54 19.60
C SER A 335 6.66 -2.32 19.78
N TRP A 336 5.86 -2.64 18.77
CA TRP A 336 4.41 -2.42 18.80
C TRP A 336 3.57 -3.44 18.00
N ALA A 337 4.10 -4.01 16.93
CA ALA A 337 3.34 -4.89 16.04
C ALA A 337 3.21 -6.29 16.64
N THR A 338 2.05 -6.90 16.45
CA THR A 338 1.82 -8.30 16.87
C THR A 338 2.13 -9.23 15.70
N ILE A 339 3.40 -9.56 15.52
CA ILE A 339 3.81 -10.50 14.47
C ILE A 339 3.53 -11.94 14.93
N LYS A 340 2.68 -12.66 14.17
CA LYS A 340 2.32 -14.04 14.45
C LYS A 340 3.07 -14.99 13.52
N THR A 341 3.99 -15.78 14.09
CA THR A 341 4.74 -16.79 13.33
C THR A 341 3.97 -18.08 13.09
N ASP A 342 2.71 -18.18 13.55
CA ASP A 342 1.88 -19.38 13.42
C ASP A 342 1.59 -19.76 11.95
N ASN A 343 1.65 -18.76 11.06
CA ASN A 343 1.48 -18.96 9.62
C ASN A 343 2.82 -19.17 8.89
N TYR A 344 3.95 -19.16 9.58
CA TYR A 344 5.25 -19.37 8.95
C TYR A 344 5.50 -20.88 8.79
N PRO A 345 6.34 -21.29 7.83
CA PRO A 345 6.78 -22.67 7.71
C PRO A 345 7.34 -23.22 9.03
N SER A 346 7.21 -24.52 9.28
CA SER A 346 7.65 -25.16 10.53
C SER A 346 9.16 -25.03 10.78
N ASP A 347 9.95 -24.80 9.73
CA ASP A 347 11.38 -24.56 9.76
C ASP A 347 11.76 -23.07 9.81
N TRP A 348 10.82 -22.16 10.08
CA TRP A 348 11.10 -20.73 10.13
C TRP A 348 12.25 -20.40 11.10
N GLY A 349 12.33 -21.06 12.26
CA GLY A 349 13.41 -20.83 13.23
C GLY A 349 14.82 -21.14 12.70
N CYS A 350 14.94 -21.77 11.52
CA CYS A 350 16.21 -22.07 10.85
C CYS A 350 16.70 -20.93 9.96
N TYR A 351 15.94 -19.86 9.81
CA TYR A 351 16.34 -18.64 9.10
C TYR A 351 16.47 -17.48 10.08
N ARG A 352 17.24 -16.46 9.69
CA ARG A 352 17.32 -15.20 10.44
C ARG A 352 16.27 -14.23 9.96
N TYR A 353 15.53 -13.66 10.89
CA TYR A 353 14.53 -12.64 10.61
C TYR A 353 14.92 -11.30 11.22
N ARG A 354 14.48 -10.22 10.60
CA ARG A 354 14.62 -8.86 11.13
C ARG A 354 13.33 -8.08 10.94
N VAL A 355 13.00 -7.30 11.96
CA VAL A 355 11.87 -6.37 11.93
C VAL A 355 12.42 -4.97 11.70
N TYR A 356 11.87 -4.27 10.72
CA TYR A 356 12.14 -2.86 10.47
C TYR A 356 10.87 -2.07 10.72
N GLU A 357 10.98 -1.01 11.50
CA GLU A 357 9.83 -0.20 11.90
C GLU A 357 10.06 1.25 11.49
N THR A 358 9.02 1.89 10.98
CA THR A 358 9.06 3.32 10.68
C THR A 358 7.69 3.96 10.88
N VAL A 359 7.72 5.26 11.17
CA VAL A 359 6.53 6.12 11.24
C VAL A 359 6.56 7.06 10.05
N ILE A 360 5.54 6.98 9.22
CA ILE A 360 5.41 7.75 7.98
C ILE A 360 4.34 8.82 8.19
N PRO A 361 4.71 10.11 8.30
CA PRO A 361 3.74 11.19 8.40
C PRO A 361 3.03 11.40 7.06
N LEU A 362 1.71 11.52 7.09
CA LEU A 362 0.89 11.81 5.92
C LEU A 362 0.89 13.32 5.67
N ARG A 363 1.90 13.80 4.93
CA ARG A 363 2.17 15.25 4.77
C ARG A 363 0.98 16.02 4.20
N ASN A 364 0.30 15.46 3.21
CA ASN A 364 -0.86 16.12 2.61
C ASN A 364 -2.02 16.19 3.59
N VAL A 365 -2.19 15.23 4.51
CA VAL A 365 -3.20 15.33 5.58
C VAL A 365 -2.87 16.46 6.55
N ILE A 366 -1.61 16.53 6.99
CA ILE A 366 -1.18 17.51 7.97
C ILE A 366 -1.26 18.94 7.40
N TRP A 367 -0.80 19.15 6.16
CA TRP A 367 -0.70 20.48 5.56
C TRP A 367 -1.93 20.88 4.72
N GLY A 368 -2.52 19.92 4.00
CA GLY A 368 -3.70 20.12 3.17
C GLY A 368 -5.01 20.18 3.96
N LYS A 369 -4.95 20.00 5.29
CA LYS A 369 -6.10 19.96 6.22
C LYS A 369 -7.19 18.99 5.76
N ILE A 370 -6.77 17.89 5.13
CA ILE A 370 -7.63 16.76 4.71
C ILE A 370 -8.54 16.39 5.86
#